data_AF-A0A2K3L917-F1
#
_entry.id   AF-A0A2K3L917-F1
#
_cell.length_a   1.000
_cell.length_b   1.000
_cell.length_c   1.000
_cell.angle_alpha   90.00
_cell.angle_beta   90.00
_cell.angle_gamma   90.00
#
_symmetry.space_group_name_H-M   'P 1'
#
loop_
_entity.id
_entity.type
_entity.pdbx_description
1 polymer ?
#
loop_
_entity_poly.entity_id
_entity_poly.type
_entity_poly.pdbx_seq_one_letter_code
_entity_poly.pdbx_strand_id
1 'polypeptide(L)'
;MYYFRRCQVNSILQKLQEYIDDINDNIQKLETRGPVSKYVLSDENLRGSLTLTFDEVSSGVACDLNSRGFHVLCKATEEVVGNVKPFSVAGSLPLIRELQDEGFDVQACGYGLMETYHAKNEYCLFTDMSQGYRVLASIVAQLEDSE
;
A
#
# COMPACT_ATOMS: atom_id res chain seq x y z
N MET A 1 1.54 -13.81 -4.77
CA MET A 1 0.21 -13.45 -4.23
C MET A 1 0.42 -12.31 -3.24
N TYR A 2 -0.31 -11.21 -3.40
CA TYR A 2 -0.09 -9.97 -2.64
C TYR A 2 -1.15 -9.80 -1.55
N TYR A 3 -0.75 -9.33 -0.37
CA TYR A 3 -1.65 -8.78 0.63
C TYR A 3 -1.07 -7.48 1.19
N PHE A 4 -1.80 -6.37 1.24
CA PHE A 4 -1.28 -5.15 1.89
C PHE A 4 -1.83 -4.97 3.32
N ARG A 5 -1.08 -4.22 4.12
CA ARG A 5 -1.51 -3.87 5.48
C ARG A 5 -2.51 -2.73 5.42
N ARG A 6 -3.60 -2.88 6.17
CA ARG A 6 -4.63 -1.85 6.29
C ARG A 6 -4.04 -0.60 6.93
N CYS A 7 -4.11 0.51 6.22
CA CYS A 7 -3.67 1.82 6.68
C CYS A 7 -4.88 2.77 6.54
N GLN A 8 -5.38 3.30 7.65
CA GLN A 8 -6.47 4.27 7.64
C GLN A 8 -5.90 5.68 7.50
N VAL A 9 -6.07 6.27 6.31
CA VAL A 9 -5.56 7.60 5.97
C VAL A 9 -5.94 8.65 7.01
N ASN A 10 -7.20 8.67 7.45
CA ASN A 10 -7.69 9.66 8.42
C ASN A 10 -6.92 9.60 9.76
N SER A 11 -6.58 8.41 10.24
CA SER A 11 -5.81 8.26 11.48
C SER A 11 -4.39 8.82 11.35
N ILE A 12 -3.79 8.69 10.16
CA ILE A 12 -2.47 9.25 9.88
C ILE A 12 -2.53 10.76 9.74
N LEU A 13 -3.50 11.28 9.00
CA LEU A 13 -3.68 12.72 8.82
C LEU A 13 -3.90 13.40 10.17
N GLN A 14 -4.73 12.82 11.03
CA GLN A 14 -4.92 13.31 12.40
C GLN A 14 -3.61 13.30 13.17
N LYS A 15 -2.85 12.21 13.14
CA LYS A 15 -1.57 12.12 13.84
C LYS A 15 -0.55 13.13 13.35
N LEU A 16 -0.50 13.37 12.04
CA LEU A 16 0.37 14.39 11.44
C LEU A 16 -0.05 15.79 11.89
N GLN A 17 -1.35 16.08 11.91
CA GLN A 17 -1.85 17.36 12.40
C GLN A 17 -1.47 17.58 13.88
N GLU A 18 -1.61 16.55 14.73
CA GLU A 18 -1.18 16.61 16.13
C GLU A 18 0.31 16.98 16.26
N TYR A 19 1.18 16.47 15.39
CA TYR A 19 2.60 16.84 15.39
C TYR A 19 2.83 18.28 14.92
N ILE A 20 2.07 18.76 13.93
CA ILE A 20 2.16 20.15 13.47
C ILE A 20 1.72 21.11 14.57
N ASP A 21 0.63 20.80 15.27
CA ASP A 21 0.11 21.60 16.37
C ASP A 21 1.13 21.66 17.52
N ASP A 22 1.69 20.51 17.92
CA ASP A 22 2.74 20.46 18.95
C ASP A 22 3.99 21.26 18.57
N ILE A 23 4.41 21.20 17.29
CA ILE A 23 5.54 22.01 16.79
C ILE A 23 5.21 23.50 16.84
N ASN A 24 4.01 23.91 16.44
CA ASN A 24 3.61 25.32 16.44
C ASN A 24 3.52 25.88 17.88
N ASP A 25 3.01 25.09 18.83
CA ASP A 25 2.98 25.45 20.25
C ASP A 25 4.38 25.51 20.88
N ASN A 26 5.32 24.72 20.35
CA ASN A 26 6.66 24.53 20.90
C ASN A 26 7.80 24.94 19.97
N ILE A 27 7.58 25.85 19.03
CA ILE A 27 8.53 26.14 17.94
C ILE A 27 9.94 26.54 18.43
N GLN A 28 10.01 27.15 19.61
CA GLN A 28 11.24 27.53 20.30
C GLN A 28 12.11 26.36 20.77
N LYS A 29 11.54 25.15 20.87
CA LYS A 29 12.23 23.91 21.28
C LYS A 29 12.92 23.21 20.12
N LEU A 30 12.64 23.63 18.87
CA LEU A 30 13.34 23.10 17.71
C LEU A 30 14.84 23.38 17.84
N GLU A 31 15.66 22.38 17.54
CA GLU A 31 17.10 22.48 17.64
C GLU A 31 17.65 23.57 16.69
N THR A 32 18.62 24.33 17.17
CA THR A 32 19.36 25.30 16.35
C THR A 32 20.77 24.78 16.08
N ARG A 33 21.38 25.18 14.96
CA ARG A 33 22.74 24.73 14.55
C ARG A 33 23.88 25.25 15.44
N GLY A 34 23.59 25.73 16.65
CA GLY A 34 24.54 26.31 17.59
C GLY A 34 23.96 27.48 18.40
N PRO A 35 24.72 27.97 19.40
CA PRO A 35 24.27 29.03 20.32
C PRO A 35 24.07 30.40 19.65
N VAL A 36 24.65 30.60 18.46
CA VAL A 36 24.56 31.85 17.68
C VAL A 36 23.59 31.77 16.50
N SER A 37 22.95 30.61 16.29
CA SER A 37 22.07 30.37 15.13
C SER A 37 20.61 30.79 15.39
N LYS A 38 20.27 31.15 16.63
CA LYS A 38 18.92 31.56 17.02
C LYS A 38 18.82 33.09 16.93
N TYR A 39 18.21 33.59 15.85
CA TYR A 39 17.88 35.00 15.71
C TYR A 39 16.41 35.21 16.10
N VAL A 40 16.15 36.09 17.07
CA VAL A 40 14.80 36.36 17.60
C VAL A 40 14.50 37.84 17.39
N LEU A 41 13.40 38.14 16.70
CA LEU A 41 12.90 39.50 16.48
C LEU A 41 11.90 39.87 17.60
N SER A 42 12.42 40.24 18.77
CA SER A 42 11.61 40.50 19.98
C SER A 42 10.61 41.65 19.81
N ASP A 43 10.99 42.67 19.05
CA ASP A 43 10.24 43.94 18.98
C ASP A 43 9.08 43.84 18.00
N GLU A 44 9.15 42.88 17.07
CA GLU A 44 8.15 42.68 16.01
C GLU A 44 7.12 41.60 16.38
N ASN A 45 7.35 40.85 17.47
CA ASN A 45 6.54 39.71 17.93
C ASN A 45 6.18 38.73 16.80
N LEU A 46 7.06 38.58 15.81
CA LEU A 46 6.84 37.70 14.67
C LEU A 46 7.30 36.28 15.01
N ARG A 47 6.43 35.30 14.76
CA ARG A 47 6.75 33.88 14.85
C ARG A 47 6.36 33.20 13.54
N GLY A 48 7.25 32.35 13.05
CA GLY A 48 6.91 31.45 11.96
C GLY A 48 5.89 30.41 12.42
N SER A 49 5.15 29.85 11.46
CA SER A 49 4.27 28.72 11.65
C SER A 49 4.56 27.65 10.60
N LEU A 50 4.33 26.40 10.96
CA LEU A 50 4.38 25.27 10.05
C LEU A 50 2.96 24.89 9.64
N THR A 51 2.75 24.70 8.34
CA THR A 51 1.51 24.20 7.77
C THR A 51 1.83 23.00 6.89
N LEU A 52 1.03 21.95 7.01
CA LEU A 52 1.10 20.76 6.16
C LEU A 52 -0.17 20.68 5.32
N THR A 53 -0.01 20.48 4.01
CA THR A 53 -1.12 20.33 3.06
C THR A 53 -0.89 19.07 2.23
N PHE A 54 -1.97 18.41 1.85
CA PHE A 54 -1.94 17.19 1.06
C PHE A 54 -2.81 17.41 -0.19
N ASP A 55 -2.28 17.05 -1.35
CA ASP A 55 -3.02 17.13 -2.60
C ASP A 55 -3.97 15.93 -2.72
N GLU A 56 -3.41 14.72 -2.81
CA GLU A 56 -4.16 13.47 -2.91
C GLU A 56 -3.71 12.47 -1.85
N VAL A 57 -4.68 11.78 -1.25
CA VAL A 57 -4.45 10.73 -0.27
C VAL A 57 -5.20 9.48 -0.69
N SER A 58 -4.52 8.34 -0.67
CA SER A 58 -5.09 7.06 -1.04
C SER A 58 -4.92 6.03 0.08
N SER A 59 -5.93 5.18 0.25
CA SER A 59 -5.90 4.10 1.22
C SER A 59 -5.16 2.88 0.66
N GLY A 60 -4.48 2.14 1.55
CA GLY A 60 -3.93 0.84 1.21
C GLY A 60 -5.03 -0.22 0.98
N VAL A 61 -4.71 -1.23 0.19
CA VAL A 61 -5.59 -2.38 -0.11
C VAL A 61 -5.21 -3.56 0.77
N ALA A 62 -6.15 -4.40 1.21
CA ALA A 62 -5.79 -5.58 1.99
C ALA A 62 -6.69 -6.76 1.60
N CYS A 63 -6.20 -7.73 0.82
CA CYS A 63 -6.93 -8.95 0.43
C CYS A 63 -7.29 -9.87 1.63
N ASP A 64 -8.55 -10.03 1.98
CA ASP A 64 -8.91 -10.89 3.12
C ASP A 64 -8.38 -12.33 2.94
N LEU A 65 -7.48 -12.75 3.85
CA LEU A 65 -6.82 -14.06 3.81
C LEU A 65 -7.76 -15.21 4.17
N ASN A 66 -8.95 -14.92 4.68
CA ASN A 66 -9.99 -15.90 4.98
C ASN A 66 -11.07 -15.94 3.90
N SER A 67 -10.94 -15.14 2.84
CA SER A 67 -11.96 -15.08 1.80
C SER A 67 -11.94 -16.32 0.91
N ARG A 68 -13.08 -16.64 0.32
CA ARG A 68 -13.22 -17.73 -0.63
C ARG A 68 -12.26 -17.53 -1.81
N GLY A 69 -12.21 -16.32 -2.37
CA GLY A 69 -11.33 -15.97 -3.48
C GLY A 69 -9.86 -16.17 -3.13
N PHE A 70 -9.43 -15.81 -1.92
CA PHE A 70 -8.06 -16.03 -1.46
C PHE A 70 -7.70 -17.52 -1.41
N HIS A 71 -8.57 -18.34 -0.82
CA HIS A 71 -8.33 -19.78 -0.71
C HIS A 71 -8.32 -20.49 -2.07
N VAL A 72 -9.23 -20.11 -2.99
CA VAL A 72 -9.25 -20.67 -4.35
C VAL A 72 -8.00 -20.24 -5.12
N LEU A 73 -7.58 -18.98 -5.04
CA LEU A 73 -6.35 -18.51 -5.68
C LEU A 73 -5.11 -19.23 -5.14
N CYS A 74 -5.03 -19.47 -3.82
CA CYS A 74 -3.98 -20.29 -3.22
C CYS A 74 -3.98 -21.69 -3.84
N LYS A 75 -5.11 -22.39 -3.80
CA LYS A 75 -5.22 -23.76 -4.29
C LYS A 75 -4.86 -23.88 -5.78
N ALA A 76 -5.45 -23.03 -6.62
CA ALA A 76 -5.17 -23.01 -8.05
C ALA A 76 -3.70 -22.71 -8.37
N THR A 77 -3.06 -21.82 -7.59
CA THR A 77 -1.63 -21.53 -7.73
C THR A 77 -0.79 -22.74 -7.32
N GLU A 78 -1.09 -23.40 -6.21
CA GLU A 78 -0.37 -24.60 -5.76
C GLU A 78 -0.46 -25.73 -6.80
N GLU A 79 -1.64 -25.96 -7.38
CA GLU A 79 -1.87 -27.02 -8.37
C GLU A 79 -1.09 -26.79 -9.68
N VAL A 80 -0.96 -25.55 -10.13
CA VAL A 80 -0.33 -25.21 -11.42
C VAL A 80 1.17 -24.94 -11.29
N VAL A 81 1.57 -24.21 -10.23
CA VAL A 81 2.94 -23.72 -10.03
C VAL A 81 3.72 -24.62 -9.07
N GLY A 82 3.03 -25.44 -8.26
CA GLY A 82 3.64 -26.36 -7.30
C GLY A 82 4.11 -25.72 -5.99
N ASN A 83 3.85 -24.42 -5.80
CA ASN A 83 4.08 -23.73 -4.53
C ASN A 83 3.28 -22.43 -4.45
N VAL A 84 2.91 -22.02 -3.23
CA VAL A 84 2.28 -20.73 -2.93
C VAL A 84 3.09 -19.98 -1.88
N LYS A 85 3.52 -18.76 -2.22
CA LYS A 85 4.18 -17.84 -1.30
C LYS A 85 3.44 -16.50 -1.28
N PRO A 86 2.49 -16.30 -0.35
CA PRO A 86 1.87 -15.00 -0.14
C PRO A 86 2.89 -14.05 0.47
N PHE A 87 2.93 -12.81 -0.01
CA PHE A 87 3.79 -11.77 0.53
C PHE A 87 3.09 -10.41 0.49
N SER A 88 3.64 -9.45 1.24
CA SER A 88 3.13 -8.09 1.27
C SER A 88 4.04 -7.16 0.49
N VAL A 89 3.46 -6.26 -0.30
CA VAL A 89 4.18 -5.19 -0.98
C VAL A 89 3.58 -3.87 -0.53
N ALA A 90 4.44 -2.89 -0.28
CA ALA A 90 4.01 -1.52 -0.07
C ALA A 90 3.68 -0.90 -1.42
N GLY A 91 2.44 -0.45 -1.59
CA GLY A 91 1.96 0.20 -2.80
C GLY A 91 0.51 0.66 -2.62
N SER A 92 0.07 1.56 -3.48
CA SER A 92 -1.32 2.00 -3.55
C SER A 92 -1.95 1.51 -4.85
N LEU A 93 -3.16 0.97 -4.74
CA LEU A 93 -4.00 0.60 -5.88
C LEU A 93 -5.41 1.17 -5.63
N PRO A 94 -5.63 2.47 -5.87
CA PRO A 94 -6.86 3.16 -5.46
C PRO A 94 -8.14 2.51 -6.00
N LEU A 95 -8.15 2.11 -7.28
CA LEU A 95 -9.30 1.44 -7.89
C LEU A 95 -9.61 0.08 -7.25
N ILE A 96 -8.57 -0.66 -6.87
CA ILE A 96 -8.71 -1.96 -6.19
C ILE A 96 -9.29 -1.75 -4.79
N ARG A 97 -8.96 -0.63 -4.14
CA ARG A 97 -9.55 -0.26 -2.85
C ARG A 97 -11.04 0.04 -2.97
N GLU A 98 -11.44 0.78 -3.99
CA GLU A 98 -12.87 1.10 -4.25
C GLU A 98 -13.70 -0.17 -4.41
N LEU A 99 -13.20 -1.17 -5.15
CA LEU A 99 -13.85 -2.48 -5.26
C LEU A 99 -14.01 -3.19 -3.91
N GLN A 100 -13.02 -3.10 -3.01
CA GLN A 100 -13.17 -3.65 -1.66
C GLN A 100 -14.22 -2.92 -0.85
N ASP A 101 -14.31 -1.59 -0.97
CA ASP A 101 -15.28 -0.79 -0.24
C ASP A 101 -16.73 -1.03 -0.74
N GLU A 102 -16.90 -1.42 -2.01
CA GLU A 102 -18.17 -1.92 -2.58
C GLU A 102 -18.51 -3.37 -2.16
N GLY A 103 -17.64 -4.03 -1.40
CA GLY A 103 -17.88 -5.37 -0.85
C GLY A 103 -17.45 -6.53 -1.75
N PHE A 104 -16.66 -6.28 -2.82
CA PHE A 104 -16.11 -7.35 -3.64
C PHE A 104 -14.98 -8.09 -2.91
N ASP A 105 -14.89 -9.41 -3.15
CA ASP A 105 -13.76 -10.23 -2.73
C ASP A 105 -12.58 -10.00 -3.71
N VAL A 106 -11.68 -9.09 -3.33
CA VAL A 106 -10.59 -8.64 -4.21
C VAL A 106 -9.27 -9.31 -3.86
N GLN A 107 -8.68 -10.00 -4.83
CA GLN A 107 -7.40 -10.69 -4.74
C GLN A 107 -6.38 -10.12 -5.73
N ALA A 108 -5.10 -10.15 -5.36
CA ALA A 108 -4.01 -9.69 -6.21
C ALA A 108 -2.96 -10.80 -6.42
N CYS A 109 -2.73 -11.16 -7.68
CA CYS A 109 -1.71 -12.11 -8.10
C CYS A 109 -0.96 -11.61 -9.33
N GLY A 110 0.25 -12.13 -9.50
CA GLY A 110 1.07 -11.89 -10.67
C GLY A 110 2.04 -13.05 -10.83
N TYR A 111 2.30 -13.41 -12.08
CA TYR A 111 3.20 -14.50 -12.48
C TYR A 111 4.31 -13.97 -13.40
N GLY A 112 4.74 -12.72 -13.15
CA GLY A 112 5.92 -12.12 -13.77
C GLY A 112 7.12 -12.18 -12.83
N LEU A 113 8.22 -11.55 -13.25
CA LEU A 113 9.45 -11.49 -12.47
C LEU A 113 9.46 -10.24 -11.59
N MET A 114 9.44 -10.44 -10.26
CA MET A 114 9.46 -9.33 -9.31
C MET A 114 10.78 -8.56 -9.33
N GLU A 115 11.90 -9.21 -9.68
CA GLU A 115 13.23 -8.60 -9.75
C GLU A 115 13.34 -7.52 -10.84
N THR A 116 12.49 -7.59 -11.87
CA THR A 116 12.53 -6.68 -13.02
C THR A 116 11.37 -5.68 -13.02
N TYR A 117 10.50 -5.71 -12.01
CA TYR A 117 9.38 -4.79 -11.87
C TYR A 117 9.88 -3.36 -11.65
N HIS A 118 9.46 -2.42 -12.51
CA HIS A 118 9.97 -1.03 -12.60
C HIS A 118 11.48 -0.91 -12.92
N ALA A 119 12.11 -1.98 -13.42
CA ALA A 119 13.51 -1.95 -13.83
C ALA A 119 13.67 -1.53 -15.31
N LYS A 120 14.87 -1.06 -15.67
CA LYS A 120 15.22 -0.88 -17.08
C LYS A 120 15.23 -2.24 -17.79
N ASN A 121 14.62 -2.31 -18.98
CA ASN A 121 14.42 -3.55 -19.73
C ASN A 121 13.53 -4.56 -18.98
N GLU A 122 12.43 -4.10 -18.38
CA GLU A 122 11.40 -4.97 -17.82
C GLU A 122 10.98 -6.06 -18.82
N TYR A 123 10.91 -7.30 -18.34
CA TYR A 123 10.54 -8.47 -19.14
C TYR A 123 9.84 -9.52 -18.27
N CYS A 124 9.20 -10.47 -18.93
CA CYS A 124 8.63 -11.66 -18.31
C CYS A 124 9.02 -12.92 -19.07
N LEU A 125 8.87 -14.08 -18.43
CA LEU A 125 9.04 -15.37 -19.08
C LEU A 125 7.71 -15.86 -19.64
N PHE A 126 7.72 -16.36 -20.87
CA PHE A 126 6.54 -16.96 -21.48
C PHE A 126 5.98 -18.14 -20.67
N THR A 127 6.87 -18.93 -20.06
CA THR A 127 6.50 -20.05 -19.19
C THR A 127 5.67 -19.59 -18.00
N ASP A 128 6.07 -18.50 -17.35
CA ASP A 128 5.42 -18.01 -16.14
C ASP A 128 4.07 -17.39 -16.48
N MET A 129 4.00 -16.66 -17.60
CA MET A 129 2.72 -16.17 -18.13
C MET A 129 1.77 -17.31 -18.51
N SER A 130 2.28 -18.36 -19.15
CA SER A 130 1.49 -19.55 -19.50
C SER A 130 0.92 -20.24 -18.25
N GLN A 131 1.71 -20.34 -17.18
CA GLN A 131 1.24 -20.81 -15.89
C GLN A 131 0.16 -19.89 -15.30
N GLY A 132 0.36 -18.57 -15.35
CA GLY A 132 -0.62 -17.60 -14.86
C GLY A 132 -1.99 -17.74 -15.50
N TYR A 133 -2.06 -17.95 -16.82
CA TYR A 133 -3.33 -18.23 -17.50
C TYR A 133 -3.97 -19.54 -17.07
N ARG A 134 -3.17 -20.59 -16.82
CA ARG A 134 -3.69 -21.87 -16.28
C ARG A 134 -4.24 -21.71 -14.87
N VAL A 135 -3.58 -20.89 -14.03
CA VAL A 135 -4.11 -20.56 -12.70
C VAL A 135 -5.44 -19.82 -12.82
N LEU A 136 -5.53 -18.82 -13.70
CA LEU A 136 -6.78 -18.09 -13.93
C LEU A 136 -7.93 -19.03 -14.35
N ALA A 137 -7.67 -19.92 -15.31
CA ALA A 137 -8.66 -20.91 -15.74
C ALA A 137 -9.07 -21.85 -14.59
N SER A 138 -8.11 -22.28 -13.77
CA SER A 138 -8.38 -23.12 -12.60
C SER A 138 -9.22 -22.39 -11.54
N ILE A 139 -8.98 -21.10 -11.30
CA ILE A 139 -9.80 -20.29 -10.37
C ILE A 139 -11.26 -20.26 -10.82
N VAL A 140 -11.50 -19.97 -12.10
CA VAL A 140 -12.86 -19.92 -12.65
C VAL A 140 -13.57 -21.26 -12.48
N ALA A 141 -12.93 -22.36 -12.90
CA ALA A 141 -13.49 -23.70 -12.76
C ALA A 141 -13.80 -24.05 -11.30
N GLN A 142 -12.90 -23.75 -10.37
CA GLN A 142 -13.11 -24.04 -8.94
C GLN A 142 -14.21 -23.19 -8.31
N LEU A 143 -14.42 -21.96 -8.78
CA LEU A 143 -15.51 -21.10 -8.31
C LEU A 143 -16.87 -21.53 -8.87
N GLU A 144 -16.91 -22.08 -10.09
CA GLU A 144 -18.13 -22.61 -10.72
C GLU A 144 -18.55 -23.97 -10.13
N ASP A 145 -17.60 -24.88 -9.90
CA ASP A 145 -17.87 -26.24 -9.38
C ASP A 145 -18.37 -26.27 -7.91
N SER A 146 -18.36 -25.13 -7.23
CA SER A 146 -18.77 -25.01 -5.82
C SER A 146 -20.10 -24.28 -5.60
N GLU A 147 -20.88 -24.10 -6.66
CA GLU A 147 -22.34 -23.80 -6.63
C GLU A 147 -23.19 -25.08 -6.72
#